data_AF-Q758P3-F1
#
_entry.id   AF-Q758P3-F1
#
_cell.length_a   1.000
_cell.length_b   1.000
_cell.length_c   1.000
_cell.angle_alpha   90.00
_cell.angle_beta   90.00
_cell.angle_gamma   90.00
#
_symmetry.space_group_name_H-M   'P 1'
#
loop_
_entity.id
_entity.type
_entity.pdbx_description
1 polymer ?
#
loop_
_entity_poly.entity_id
_entity_poly.type
_entity_poly.pdbx_seq_one_letter_code
_entity_poly.pdbx_strand_id
1 'polypeptide(L)'
;MGIVFSCCSEAQDGEHDPLLDNQVAYGSQGNLDEDRQALELELQQKLLEREQELTVIVNNTNDKLIDISMMSNSGIVIQSHDMDEQDADSMPASVFVALDAARIPPEVKAQLAQLHKGVFHAAGTEVDTKDHEPLVVTL
;
A
#
# COMPACT_ATOMS: atom_id res chain seq x y z
N MET A 1 46.82 5.11 0.63
CA MET A 1 47.21 4.90 2.05
C MET A 1 47.80 6.21 2.56
N GLY A 2 47.04 6.98 3.33
CA GLY A 2 47.49 8.25 3.89
C GLY A 2 47.71 8.11 5.39
N ILE A 3 48.91 8.45 5.84
CA ILE A 3 49.23 8.75 7.25
C ILE A 3 49.49 10.25 7.27
N VAL A 4 48.85 10.98 8.18
CA VAL A 4 49.23 12.38 8.46
C VAL A 4 49.31 12.60 9.97
N PHE A 5 50.40 13.26 10.32
CA PHE A 5 50.93 13.55 11.63
C PHE A 5 50.07 14.53 12.45
N SER A 6 50.19 14.38 13.76
CA SER A 6 49.89 15.40 14.78
C SER A 6 50.68 16.69 14.53
N CYS A 7 50.04 17.85 14.72
CA CYS A 7 50.73 19.12 14.99
C CYS A 7 49.90 19.93 15.99
N CYS A 8 50.48 20.17 17.17
CA CYS A 8 50.01 21.17 18.12
C CYS A 8 50.41 22.57 17.63
N SER A 9 49.55 23.56 17.82
CA SER A 9 49.96 24.97 17.88
C SER A 9 49.19 25.65 18.99
N GLU A 10 49.87 25.89 20.12
CA GLU A 10 49.49 26.88 21.12
C GLU A 10 49.52 28.27 20.48
N ALA A 11 48.41 29.00 20.55
CA ALA A 11 48.37 30.39 21.03
C ALA A 11 46.95 30.95 20.90
N GLN A 12 46.35 31.16 22.08
CA GLN A 12 45.56 32.34 22.41
C GLN A 12 44.04 32.34 22.09
N ASP A 13 43.32 32.65 23.18
CA ASP A 13 41.95 33.10 23.33
C ASP A 13 40.81 32.07 23.28
N GLY A 14 40.17 31.94 24.45
CA GLY A 14 38.76 31.58 24.55
C GLY A 14 38.52 30.12 24.85
N GLU A 15 38.77 29.71 26.09
CA GLU A 15 38.14 28.54 26.68
C GLU A 15 36.62 28.62 26.49
N HIS A 16 36.08 27.83 25.56
CA HIS A 16 34.65 27.55 25.48
C HIS A 16 34.47 26.05 25.37
N ASP A 17 34.73 25.38 26.48
CA ASP A 17 34.31 24.01 26.68
C ASP A 17 32.78 24.04 26.92
N PRO A 18 31.95 23.48 26.03
CA PRO A 18 30.49 23.48 26.19
C PRO A 18 30.01 22.68 27.43
N LEU A 19 30.92 21.94 28.08
CA LEU A 19 30.67 21.28 29.37
C LEU A 19 30.87 22.21 30.58
N LEU A 20 31.61 23.31 30.45
CA LEU A 20 31.81 24.31 31.51
C LEU A 20 30.75 25.41 31.47
N ASP A 21 30.22 25.74 30.28
CA ASP A 21 29.16 26.75 30.12
C ASP A 21 27.84 26.37 30.78
N ASN A 22 27.56 25.08 30.90
CA ASN A 22 26.39 24.56 31.62
C ASN A 22 26.56 24.51 33.15
N GLN A 23 27.74 24.85 33.69
CA GLN A 23 27.99 24.83 35.14
C GLN A 23 27.79 26.20 35.82
N VAL A 24 27.79 27.30 35.07
CA VAL A 24 27.74 28.67 35.64
C VAL A 24 26.32 29.09 36.07
N ALA A 25 25.27 28.37 35.66
CA ALA A 25 23.89 28.67 36.07
C ALA A 25 23.42 27.94 37.35
N TYR A 26 24.22 27.03 37.92
CA TYR A 26 23.87 26.22 39.10
C TYR A 26 23.99 26.96 40.45
N GLY A 27 23.86 28.29 40.45
CA GLY A 27 24.02 29.16 41.62
C GLY A 27 22.72 29.72 42.21
N SER A 28 21.54 29.38 41.67
CA SER A 28 20.25 29.78 42.22
C SER A 28 19.62 28.61 42.99
N GLN A 29 19.82 28.62 44.31
CA GLN A 29 19.20 27.68 45.25
C GLN A 29 17.69 27.98 45.36
N GLY A 30 16.91 27.25 44.58
CA GLY A 30 15.45 27.13 44.70
C GLY A 30 14.89 26.51 43.44
N ASN A 31 14.49 25.22 43.50
CA ASN A 31 13.82 24.40 42.47
C ASN A 31 14.64 23.52 41.50
N LEU A 32 15.94 23.30 41.73
CA LEU A 32 16.72 22.34 40.90
C LEU A 32 16.25 20.88 41.00
N ASP A 33 15.69 20.46 42.15
CA ASP A 33 15.15 19.12 42.33
C ASP A 33 13.77 18.95 41.64
N GLU A 34 12.96 20.01 41.60
CA GLU A 34 11.67 20.01 40.90
C GLU A 34 11.86 19.98 39.37
N ASP A 35 12.82 20.74 38.83
CA ASP A 35 13.14 20.73 37.40
C ASP A 35 13.76 19.39 36.94
N ARG A 36 14.57 18.74 37.79
CA ARG A 36 15.06 17.37 37.51
C ARG A 36 13.94 16.34 37.50
N GLN A 37 13.00 16.43 38.44
CA GLN A 37 11.85 15.53 38.47
C GLN A 37 10.90 15.76 37.29
N ALA A 38 10.70 17.02 36.87
CA ALA A 38 9.89 17.35 35.71
C ALA A 38 10.49 16.78 34.41
N LEU A 39 11.81 16.91 34.23
CA LEU A 39 12.53 16.34 33.09
C LEU A 39 12.46 14.79 33.08
N GLU A 40 12.57 14.16 34.26
CA GLU A 40 12.49 12.71 34.40
C GLU A 40 11.09 12.17 34.09
N LEU A 41 10.04 12.89 34.52
CA LEU A 41 8.64 12.58 34.18
C LEU A 41 8.36 12.73 32.69
N GLU A 42 8.87 13.78 32.04
CA GLU A 42 8.72 13.96 30.59
C GLU A 42 9.40 12.83 29.80
N LEU A 43 10.59 12.42 30.24
CA LEU A 43 11.34 11.31 29.63
C LEU A 43 10.59 9.98 29.81
N GLN A 44 10.02 9.75 30.99
CA GLN A 44 9.20 8.58 31.28
C GLN A 44 7.92 8.55 30.43
N GLN A 45 7.25 9.69 30.25
CA GLN A 45 6.07 9.80 29.40
C GLN A 45 6.42 9.50 27.93
N LYS A 46 7.53 10.05 27.44
CA LYS A 46 8.02 9.80 26.07
C LYS A 46 8.40 8.34 25.83
N LEU A 47 8.93 7.66 26.85
CA LEU A 47 9.21 6.22 26.78
C LEU A 47 7.92 5.39 26.71
N LEU A 48 6.88 5.77 27.46
CA LEU A 48 5.58 5.11 27.44
C LEU A 48 4.89 5.29 26.08
N GLU A 49 4.92 6.50 25.50
CA GLU A 49 4.40 6.76 24.16
C GLU A 49 5.11 5.92 23.09
N ARG A 50 6.45 5.83 23.17
CA ARG A 50 7.25 4.96 22.30
C ARG A 50 6.87 3.48 22.44
N GLU A 51 6.65 3.00 23.67
CA GLU A 51 6.22 1.63 23.92
C GLU A 51 4.84 1.35 23.32
N GLN A 52 3.92 2.32 23.42
CA GLN A 52 2.60 2.23 22.81
C GLN A 52 2.69 2.23 21.28
N GLU A 53 3.53 3.08 20.69
CA GLU A 53 3.77 3.13 19.25
C GLU A 53 4.32 1.79 18.73
N LEU A 54 5.31 1.23 19.41
CA LEU A 54 5.86 -0.10 19.08
C LEU A 54 4.81 -1.20 19.19
N THR A 55 3.94 -1.13 20.20
CA THR A 55 2.82 -2.08 20.37
C THR A 55 1.83 -1.98 19.20
N VAL A 56 1.50 -0.77 18.76
CA VAL A 56 0.64 -0.54 17.58
C VAL A 56 1.28 -1.09 16.32
N ILE A 57 2.60 -0.88 16.13
CA ILE A 57 3.32 -1.42 14.98
C ILE A 57 3.29 -2.95 14.98
N VAL A 58 3.57 -3.60 16.11
CA VAL A 58 3.52 -5.06 16.23
C VAL A 58 2.12 -5.60 15.96
N ASN A 59 1.08 -4.99 16.53
CA ASN A 59 -0.30 -5.39 16.30
C ASN A 59 -0.73 -5.22 14.84
N ASN A 60 -0.42 -4.07 14.22
CA ASN A 60 -0.71 -3.81 12.81
C ASN A 60 0.06 -4.76 11.89
N THR A 61 1.28 -5.13 12.26
CA THR A 61 2.07 -6.08 11.46
C THR A 61 1.46 -7.47 11.56
N ASN A 62 1.13 -7.93 12.77
CA ASN A 62 0.54 -9.25 12.99
C ASN A 62 -0.82 -9.42 12.29
N ASP A 63 -1.65 -8.38 12.26
CA ASP A 63 -2.95 -8.41 11.58
C ASP A 63 -2.83 -8.44 10.05
N LYS A 64 -1.76 -7.85 9.49
CA LYS A 64 -1.51 -7.80 8.05
C LYS A 64 -0.74 -9.02 7.51
N LEU A 65 -0.25 -9.91 8.37
CA LEU A 65 0.42 -11.13 7.92
C LEU A 65 -0.60 -12.11 7.33
N ILE A 66 -0.32 -12.57 6.12
CA ILE A 66 -1.14 -13.55 5.41
C ILE A 66 -0.45 -14.91 5.49
N ASP A 67 -1.12 -15.89 6.08
CA ASP A 67 -0.70 -17.29 6.05
C ASP A 67 -1.09 -17.94 4.70
N ILE A 68 -0.24 -18.82 4.19
CA ILE A 68 -0.48 -19.63 2.98
C ILE A 68 -1.74 -20.50 3.17
N SER A 69 -2.05 -20.89 4.42
CA SER A 69 -3.30 -21.60 4.73
C SER A 69 -4.54 -20.76 4.42
N MET A 70 -4.49 -19.45 4.68
CA MET A 70 -5.56 -18.51 4.31
C MET A 70 -5.67 -18.37 2.79
N MET A 71 -4.56 -18.45 2.04
CA MET A 71 -4.61 -18.39 0.56
C MET A 71 -5.39 -19.56 -0.06
N SER A 72 -5.35 -20.75 0.56
CA SER A 72 -5.96 -21.96 0.01
C SER A 72 -7.48 -22.02 0.18
N ASN A 73 -8.03 -21.27 1.14
CA ASN A 73 -9.47 -21.25 1.45
C ASN A 73 -10.00 -19.82 1.68
N SER A 74 -9.39 -18.81 1.05
CA SER A 74 -9.73 -17.41 1.28
C SER A 74 -11.13 -17.03 0.77
N GLY A 75 -11.71 -17.84 -0.13
CA GLY A 75 -12.98 -17.52 -0.78
C GLY A 75 -12.95 -16.22 -1.59
N ILE A 76 -11.77 -15.62 -1.82
CA ILE A 76 -11.62 -14.34 -2.53
C ILE A 76 -11.88 -14.52 -4.02
N VAL A 77 -11.41 -15.63 -4.59
CA VAL A 77 -11.65 -15.96 -5.99
C VAL A 77 -12.92 -16.78 -6.08
N ILE A 78 -14.01 -16.11 -6.41
CA ILE A 78 -15.31 -16.73 -6.66
C ILE A 78 -15.50 -16.78 -8.17
N GLN A 79 -16.00 -17.91 -8.68
CA GLN A 79 -16.46 -17.98 -10.07
C GLN A 79 -17.77 -17.19 -10.15
N SER A 80 -17.70 -15.95 -10.61
CA SER A 80 -18.88 -15.15 -10.91
C SER A 80 -19.24 -15.27 -12.39
N HIS A 81 -20.53 -15.34 -12.66
CA HIS A 81 -21.07 -15.04 -13.97
C HIS A 81 -21.71 -13.65 -13.93
N ASP A 82 -21.63 -12.90 -15.03
CA ASP A 82 -22.21 -11.56 -15.14
C ASP A 82 -23.73 -11.53 -14.85
N MET A 83 -24.41 -12.69 -14.87
CA MET A 83 -25.81 -12.82 -14.50
C MET A 83 -26.03 -12.89 -12.98
N ASP A 84 -25.07 -13.40 -12.21
CA ASP A 84 -25.19 -13.57 -10.75
C ASP A 84 -25.17 -12.21 -10.03
N GLU A 85 -24.51 -11.19 -10.61
CA GLU A 85 -24.44 -9.84 -10.07
C GLU A 85 -25.71 -9.01 -10.36
N GLN A 86 -26.50 -9.39 -11.38
CA GLN A 86 -27.71 -8.65 -11.78
C GLN A 86 -28.94 -8.98 -10.94
N ASP A 87 -28.97 -10.14 -10.28
CA ASP A 87 -30.10 -10.56 -9.45
C ASP A 87 -30.14 -9.87 -8.07
N ALA A 88 -29.05 -9.18 -7.67
CA ALA A 88 -28.94 -8.51 -6.38
C ALA A 88 -29.68 -7.15 -6.32
N ASP A 89 -29.86 -6.50 -7.48
CA ASP A 89 -30.62 -5.25 -7.62
C ASP A 89 -31.89 -5.54 -8.42
N SER A 90 -33.04 -5.49 -7.76
CA SER A 90 -34.34 -5.94 -8.28
C SER A 90 -34.68 -5.38 -9.67
N MET A 91 -34.43 -6.17 -10.71
CA MET A 91 -35.02 -5.94 -12.03
C MET A 91 -36.31 -6.77 -12.16
N PRO A 92 -37.37 -6.21 -12.77
CA PRO A 92 -38.61 -6.94 -12.95
C PRO A 92 -38.33 -8.15 -13.85
N ALA A 93 -38.72 -9.34 -13.39
CA ALA A 93 -38.64 -10.58 -14.14
C ALA A 93 -39.09 -10.33 -15.59
N SER A 94 -38.13 -10.28 -16.51
CA SER A 94 -38.38 -9.97 -17.91
C SER A 94 -39.07 -11.19 -18.52
N VAL A 95 -40.40 -11.12 -18.61
CA VAL A 95 -41.20 -12.13 -19.29
C VAL A 95 -40.96 -11.98 -20.79
N PHE A 96 -39.93 -12.64 -21.29
CA PHE A 96 -39.69 -12.72 -22.73
C PHE A 96 -40.78 -13.55 -23.39
N VAL A 97 -41.46 -12.96 -24.37
CA VAL A 97 -42.38 -13.68 -25.26
C VAL A 97 -41.63 -14.00 -26.54
N ALA A 98 -41.48 -15.29 -26.84
CA ALA A 98 -40.85 -15.73 -28.07
C ALA A 98 -41.72 -15.31 -29.28
N LEU A 99 -41.18 -14.43 -30.12
CA LEU A 99 -41.77 -14.08 -31.41
C LEU A 99 -41.17 -14.97 -32.50
N ASP A 100 -41.99 -15.30 -33.50
CA ASP A 100 -41.58 -16.14 -34.63
C ASP A 100 -40.50 -15.45 -35.48
N ALA A 101 -39.33 -16.09 -35.58
CA ALA A 101 -38.19 -15.61 -36.34
C ALA A 101 -38.47 -15.49 -37.85
N ALA A 102 -39.50 -16.15 -38.38
CA ALA A 102 -39.92 -16.01 -39.77
C ALA A 102 -40.50 -14.62 -40.09
N ARG A 103 -40.99 -13.89 -39.07
CA ARG A 103 -41.58 -12.55 -39.23
C ARG A 103 -40.54 -11.43 -39.25
N ILE A 104 -39.29 -11.73 -38.93
CA ILE A 104 -38.20 -10.75 -38.91
C ILE A 104 -37.75 -10.49 -40.36
N PRO A 105 -37.74 -9.22 -40.83
CA PRO A 105 -37.29 -8.89 -42.17
C PRO A 105 -35.86 -9.38 -42.46
N PRO A 106 -35.58 -9.86 -43.67
CA PRO A 106 -34.27 -10.40 -44.03
C PRO A 106 -33.16 -9.34 -43.96
N GLU A 107 -33.50 -8.07 -44.21
CA GLU A 107 -32.56 -6.94 -44.09
C GLU A 107 -32.06 -6.77 -42.65
N VAL A 108 -32.96 -6.85 -41.66
CA VAL A 108 -32.61 -6.75 -40.24
C VAL A 108 -31.72 -7.92 -39.82
N LYS A 109 -32.00 -9.13 -40.32
CA LYS A 109 -31.14 -10.29 -40.07
C LYS A 109 -29.74 -10.10 -40.63
N ALA A 110 -29.64 -9.58 -41.85
CA ALA A 110 -28.35 -9.30 -42.49
C ALA A 110 -27.55 -8.23 -41.73
N GLN A 111 -28.21 -7.15 -41.30
CA GLN A 111 -27.60 -6.10 -40.49
C GLN A 111 -27.12 -6.63 -39.13
N LEU A 112 -27.92 -7.43 -38.44
CA LEU A 112 -27.52 -8.05 -37.17
C LEU A 112 -26.33 -8.99 -37.34
N ALA A 113 -26.33 -9.81 -38.40
CA ALA A 113 -25.21 -10.70 -38.71
C ALA A 113 -23.92 -9.91 -39.00
N GLN A 114 -24.04 -8.78 -39.71
CA GLN A 114 -22.90 -7.89 -39.98
C GLN A 114 -22.38 -7.24 -38.70
N LEU A 115 -23.26 -6.76 -37.82
CA LEU A 115 -22.89 -6.18 -36.53
C LEU A 115 -22.18 -7.21 -35.66
N HIS A 116 -22.77 -8.40 -35.50
CA HIS A 116 -22.17 -9.49 -34.74
C HIS A 116 -20.78 -9.82 -35.27
N LYS A 117 -20.63 -10.00 -36.58
CA LYS A 117 -19.33 -10.28 -37.19
C LYS A 117 -18.32 -9.15 -36.94
N GLY A 118 -18.75 -7.89 -37.03
CA GLY A 118 -17.90 -6.72 -36.78
C GLY A 118 -17.40 -6.66 -35.34
N VAL A 119 -18.30 -6.80 -34.36
CA VAL A 119 -17.98 -6.72 -32.93
C VAL A 119 -17.00 -7.82 -32.52
N PHE A 120 -17.30 -9.08 -32.86
CA PHE A 120 -16.44 -10.20 -32.48
C PHE A 120 -15.11 -10.21 -33.24
N HIS A 121 -15.07 -9.70 -34.47
CA HIS A 121 -13.81 -9.55 -35.19
C HIS A 121 -12.93 -8.48 -34.55
N ALA A 122 -13.50 -7.32 -34.20
CA ALA A 122 -12.78 -6.24 -33.53
C ALA A 122 -12.24 -6.68 -32.17
N ALA A 123 -13.08 -7.31 -31.34
CA ALA A 123 -12.67 -7.85 -30.05
C ALA A 123 -11.54 -8.89 -30.21
N GLY A 124 -11.64 -9.78 -31.19
CA GLY A 124 -10.59 -10.76 -31.48
C GLY A 124 -9.26 -10.13 -31.86
N THR A 125 -9.27 -9.03 -32.62
CA THR A 125 -8.03 -8.31 -32.99
C THR A 125 -7.45 -7.47 -31.85
N GLU A 126 -8.29 -6.99 -30.93
CA GLU A 126 -7.89 -6.15 -29.80
C GLU A 126 -7.27 -6.97 -28.66
N VAL A 127 -7.79 -8.19 -28.45
CA VAL A 127 -7.34 -9.10 -27.38
C VAL A 127 -6.17 -9.99 -27.84
N ASP A 128 -5.81 -9.98 -29.13
CA ASP A 128 -4.69 -10.76 -29.66
C ASP A 128 -3.34 -10.17 -29.22
N THR A 129 -2.66 -10.87 -28.32
CA THR A 129 -1.30 -10.52 -27.88
C THR A 129 -0.29 -11.13 -28.83
N LYS A 130 0.48 -10.28 -29.54
CA LYS A 130 1.56 -10.74 -30.40
C LYS A 130 2.84 -10.91 -29.60
N ASP A 131 3.32 -12.15 -29.49
CA ASP A 131 4.63 -12.42 -28.93
C ASP A 131 5.71 -11.98 -29.92
N HIS A 132 6.53 -11.01 -29.51
CA HIS A 132 7.61 -10.46 -30.33
C HIS A 132 8.91 -11.26 -30.22
N GLU A 133 9.03 -12.13 -29.22
CA GLU A 133 10.22 -12.93 -28.93
C GLU A 133 9.84 -14.33 -28.43
N PRO A 134 10.71 -15.35 -28.62
CA PRO A 134 10.44 -16.69 -28.13
C PRO A 134 10.42 -16.72 -26.60
N LEU A 135 9.27 -17.04 -26.01
CA LEU A 135 9.08 -17.17 -24.56
C LEU A 135 9.91 -18.32 -23.94
N VAL A 136 10.37 -19.27 -24.76
CA VAL A 136 11.19 -20.39 -24.33
C VAL A 136 12.38 -20.52 -25.28
N VAL A 137 13.59 -20.45 -24.72
CA VAL A 137 14.84 -20.76 -25.42
C VAL A 137 15.43 -22.00 -24.75
N THR A 138 15.48 -23.12 -25.47
CA THR A 138 16.17 -24.33 -25.02
C THR A 138 17.67 -24.20 -25.30
N LEU A 139 18.48 -24.39 -24.26
CA LEU A 139 19.95 -24.42 -24.33
C LEU A 139 20.47 -25.77 -24.80
#